data_AF-K3X848-F1
#
_entry.id   AF-K3X848-F1
#
_cell.length_a   1.000
_cell.length_b   1.000
_cell.length_c   1.000
_cell.angle_alpha   90.00
_cell.angle_beta   90.00
_cell.angle_gamma   90.00
#
_symmetry.space_group_name_H-M   'P 1'
#
loop_
_entity.id
_entity.type
_entity.pdbx_description
1 polymer ?
#
loop_
_entity_poly.entity_id
_entity_poly.type
_entity_poly.pdbx_seq_one_letter_code
_entity_poly.pdbx_strand_id
1 'polypeptide(L)'
;MAPNMKMMGVTMGLAFFCNTFLNNDNYTHVLIVRGLYALSQVFVYSTLLLIYTRAKKNTEPGVVTVKEDIGFGQEGEKDEKITVSEYDMRQTMSEVQKIAIGTAITIFIHSKWGFFPPLFIQTVTQPYNLFQSPLAKVTLLGQKAWGELRRPWQNPMAMGTQWNKWNDTIQSALGGEPVVRQSKKATKKAAGKRKSK
;
A
#
# COMPACT_ATOMS: atom_id res chain seq x y z
N MET A 1 7.25 8.46 10.58
CA MET A 1 7.52 7.01 10.68
C MET A 1 8.90 6.76 10.13
N ALA A 2 9.82 6.18 10.91
CA ALA A 2 11.13 5.80 10.40
C ALA A 2 10.96 4.81 9.24
N PRO A 3 11.79 4.88 8.19
CA PRO A 3 11.75 3.90 7.10
C PRO A 3 12.00 2.51 7.68
N ASN A 4 11.18 1.54 7.29
CA ASN A 4 11.35 0.15 7.68
C ASN A 4 12.59 -0.42 6.97
N MET A 5 13.77 -0.20 7.55
CA MET A 5 15.07 -0.55 6.98
C MET A 5 15.18 -2.02 6.58
N LYS A 6 14.48 -2.91 7.30
CA LYS A 6 14.42 -4.35 6.96
C LYS A 6 13.74 -4.57 5.62
N MET A 7 12.60 -3.93 5.39
CA MET A 7 11.89 -4.04 4.12
C MET A 7 12.63 -3.35 2.97
N MET A 8 13.32 -2.24 3.25
CA MET A 8 14.16 -1.58 2.25
C MET A 8 15.30 -2.49 1.77
N GLY A 9 15.99 -3.16 2.70
CA GLY A 9 17.02 -4.16 2.37
C GLY A 9 16.48 -5.32 1.54
N VAL A 10 15.30 -5.85 1.90
CA VAL A 10 14.61 -6.89 1.12
C VAL A 10 14.26 -6.39 -0.29
N THR A 11 13.70 -5.19 -0.42
CA THR A 11 13.34 -4.64 -1.74
C THR A 11 14.57 -4.43 -2.64
N MET A 12 15.69 -3.96 -2.08
CA MET A 12 16.93 -3.79 -2.84
C MET A 12 17.54 -5.15 -3.23
N GLY A 13 17.51 -6.14 -2.34
CA GLY A 13 17.96 -7.50 -2.65
C GLY A 13 17.12 -8.16 -3.74
N LEU A 14 15.79 -8.00 -3.68
CA LEU A 14 14.87 -8.50 -4.72
C LEU A 14 15.08 -7.77 -6.05
N ALA A 15 15.32 -6.46 -6.02
CA ALA A 15 15.61 -5.67 -7.21
C ALA A 15 16.93 -6.10 -7.88
N PHE A 16 17.98 -6.27 -7.08
CA PHE A 16 19.27 -6.77 -7.56
C PHE A 16 19.12 -8.17 -8.16
N PHE A 17 18.48 -9.09 -7.44
CA PHE A 17 18.22 -10.45 -7.93
C PHE A 17 17.44 -10.42 -9.26
N CYS A 18 16.40 -9.60 -9.33
CA CYS A 18 15.60 -9.45 -10.55
C CYS A 18 16.46 -8.97 -11.72
N ASN A 19 17.29 -7.95 -11.53
CA ASN A 19 18.11 -7.39 -12.61
C ASN A 19 19.28 -8.30 -13.01
N THR A 20 19.79 -9.12 -12.10
CA THR A 20 20.92 -10.03 -12.40
C THR A 20 20.47 -11.34 -13.02
N PHE A 21 19.33 -11.91 -12.58
CA PHE A 21 18.93 -13.26 -12.96
C PHE A 21 17.72 -13.35 -13.90
N LEU A 22 16.87 -12.31 -13.96
CA LEU A 22 15.66 -12.35 -14.80
C LEU A 22 15.89 -11.55 -16.09
N ASN A 23 15.76 -12.23 -17.22
CA ASN A 23 15.83 -11.62 -18.55
C ASN A 23 14.42 -11.55 -19.17
N ASN A 24 14.08 -10.41 -19.75
CA ASN A 24 12.80 -10.21 -20.44
C ASN A 24 12.70 -10.98 -21.76
N ASP A 25 13.84 -11.21 -22.44
CA ASP A 25 13.85 -11.88 -23.74
C ASP A 25 13.50 -13.37 -23.64
N ASN A 26 13.68 -13.96 -22.45
CA ASN A 26 13.32 -15.35 -22.21
C ASN A 26 11.85 -15.47 -21.82
N TYR A 27 11.05 -16.02 -22.74
CA TYR A 27 9.61 -16.26 -22.56
C TYR A 27 9.28 -17.03 -21.27
N THR A 28 10.10 -18.02 -20.90
CA THR A 28 9.88 -18.81 -19.68
C THR A 28 10.02 -17.94 -18.42
N HIS A 29 10.98 -17.03 -18.38
CA HIS A 29 11.17 -16.13 -17.24
C HIS A 29 9.97 -15.16 -17.11
N VAL A 30 9.50 -14.61 -18.23
CA VAL A 30 8.30 -13.76 -18.27
C VAL A 30 7.09 -14.50 -17.70
N LEU A 31 6.84 -15.74 -18.15
CA LEU A 31 5.71 -16.54 -17.67
C LEU A 31 5.80 -16.86 -16.17
N ILE A 32 6.98 -17.25 -15.68
CA ILE A 32 7.17 -17.57 -14.26
C ILE A 32 6.90 -16.34 -13.40
N VAL A 33 7.46 -15.17 -13.75
CA VAL A 33 7.27 -13.93 -12.99
C VAL A 33 5.79 -13.52 -12.99
N ARG A 34 5.11 -13.60 -14.15
CA ARG A 34 3.68 -13.33 -14.24
C ARG A 34 2.85 -14.29 -13.40
N GLY A 35 3.16 -15.58 -13.45
CA GLY A 35 2.48 -16.62 -12.68
C GLY A 35 2.63 -16.41 -11.17
N LEU A 36 3.85 -16.13 -10.70
CA LEU A 36 4.13 -15.85 -9.30
C LEU A 36 3.39 -14.59 -8.82
N TYR A 37 3.42 -13.52 -9.61
CA TYR A 37 2.69 -12.31 -9.28
C TYR A 37 1.18 -12.54 -9.26
N ALA A 38 0.63 -13.24 -10.25
CA ALA A 38 -0.80 -13.57 -10.30
C ALA A 38 -1.23 -14.39 -9.09
N LEU A 39 -0.45 -15.41 -8.71
CA LEU A 39 -0.69 -16.20 -7.51
C LEU A 39 -0.66 -15.33 -6.24
N SER A 40 0.32 -14.44 -6.13
CA SER A 40 0.40 -13.48 -5.02
C SER A 40 -0.79 -12.54 -4.99
N GLN A 41 -1.26 -12.04 -6.13
CA GLN A 41 -2.44 -11.17 -6.20
C GLN A 41 -3.69 -11.91 -5.75
N VAL A 42 -3.92 -13.12 -6.28
CA VAL A 42 -5.06 -13.97 -5.88
C VAL A 42 -5.03 -14.20 -4.37
N PHE A 43 -3.86 -14.48 -3.80
CA PHE A 43 -3.70 -14.64 -2.36
C PHE A 43 -4.04 -13.36 -1.56
N VAL A 44 -3.57 -12.20 -2.00
CA VAL A 44 -3.86 -10.89 -1.38
C VAL A 44 -5.35 -10.58 -1.42
N TYR A 45 -5.99 -10.69 -2.60
CA TYR A 45 -7.43 -10.45 -2.74
C TYR A 45 -8.28 -11.44 -1.96
N SER A 46 -7.89 -12.73 -1.92
CA SER A 46 -8.56 -13.75 -1.10
C SER A 46 -8.48 -13.40 0.38
N THR A 47 -7.32 -12.95 0.84
CA THR A 47 -7.11 -12.52 2.24
C THR A 47 -7.97 -11.29 2.56
N LEU A 48 -8.06 -10.31 1.67
CA LEU A 48 -8.93 -9.13 1.83
C LEU A 48 -10.41 -9.51 1.86
N LEU A 49 -10.84 -10.46 1.03
CA LEU A 49 -12.21 -10.97 1.05
C LEU A 49 -12.52 -11.68 2.39
N LEU A 50 -11.58 -12.46 2.91
CA LEU A 50 -11.70 -13.06 4.23
C LEU A 50 -11.79 -12.01 5.34
N ILE A 51 -10.96 -10.97 5.29
CA ILE A 51 -11.03 -9.85 6.22
C ILE A 51 -12.40 -9.17 6.14
N TYR A 52 -12.88 -8.86 4.93
CA TYR A 52 -14.17 -8.20 4.73
C TYR A 52 -15.33 -9.02 5.29
N THR A 53 -15.36 -10.33 5.03
CA THR A 53 -16.41 -11.22 5.54
C THR A 53 -16.36 -11.37 7.06
N ARG A 54 -15.17 -11.33 7.68
CA ARG A 54 -15.01 -11.32 9.14
C ARG A 54 -15.41 -9.99 9.76
N ALA A 55 -15.02 -8.88 9.13
CA ALA A 55 -15.43 -7.53 9.53
C ALA A 55 -16.96 -7.38 9.50
N LYS A 56 -17.62 -7.85 8.43
CA LYS A 56 -19.08 -7.84 8.29
C LYS A 56 -19.81 -8.66 9.36
N LYS A 57 -19.19 -9.74 9.85
CA LYS A 57 -19.71 -10.58 10.93
C LYS A 57 -19.28 -10.08 12.32
N ASN A 58 -18.52 -9.00 12.40
CA ASN A 58 -18.04 -8.48 13.67
C ASN A 58 -19.20 -7.82 14.43
N THR A 59 -19.48 -8.32 15.63
CA THR A 59 -20.53 -7.79 16.52
C THR A 59 -19.94 -7.04 17.72
N GLU A 60 -18.67 -6.63 17.64
CA GLU A 60 -18.00 -5.85 18.69
C GLU A 60 -18.81 -4.57 19.00
N PRO A 61 -19.25 -4.38 20.25
CA PRO A 61 -19.99 -3.19 20.63
C PRO A 61 -19.05 -2.00 20.66
N GLY A 62 -19.42 -0.91 19.98
CA GLY A 62 -18.62 0.29 19.95
C GLY A 62 -18.92 1.17 18.75
N VAL A 63 -18.56 2.44 18.89
CA VAL A 63 -18.69 3.44 17.84
C VAL A 63 -17.33 4.07 17.61
N VAL A 64 -16.95 4.19 16.35
CA VAL A 64 -15.74 4.88 15.91
C VAL A 64 -16.16 6.17 15.23
N THR A 65 -15.65 7.29 15.71
CA THR A 65 -15.83 8.58 15.03
C THR A 65 -14.80 8.67 13.91
N VAL A 66 -15.28 8.83 12.68
CA VAL A 66 -14.46 9.02 11.48
C VAL A 66 -14.98 10.20 10.70
N LYS A 67 -14.19 10.75 9.79
CA LYS A 67 -14.72 11.70 8.82
C LYS A 67 -15.59 10.98 7.80
N GLU A 68 -16.60 11.68 7.31
CA GLU A 68 -17.48 11.22 6.23
C GLU A 68 -16.65 10.71 5.04
N ASP A 69 -16.97 9.52 4.54
CA ASP A 69 -16.31 8.99 3.34
C ASP A 69 -17.08 9.50 2.11
N ILE A 70 -16.50 10.46 1.39
CA ILE A 70 -17.09 11.00 0.16
C ILE A 70 -16.67 10.18 -1.08
N GLY A 71 -15.98 9.06 -0.89
CA GLY A 71 -15.54 8.13 -1.92
C GLY A 71 -14.11 8.35 -2.40
N PHE A 72 -13.54 7.32 -3.04
CA PHE A 72 -12.16 7.32 -3.56
C PHE A 72 -11.08 7.69 -2.51
N GLY A 73 -11.32 7.35 -1.24
CA GLY A 73 -10.39 7.66 -0.14
C GLY A 73 -10.31 9.15 0.17
N GLN A 74 -11.32 9.93 -0.21
CA GLN A 74 -11.48 11.31 0.20
C GLN A 74 -12.37 11.39 1.44
N GLU A 75 -11.95 12.20 2.40
CA GLU A 75 -12.68 12.45 3.64
C GLU A 75 -13.40 13.80 3.53
N GLY A 76 -14.69 13.82 3.88
CA GLY A 76 -15.51 15.01 3.99
C GLY A 76 -15.17 15.84 5.23
N GLU A 77 -15.90 16.94 5.41
CA GLU A 77 -15.66 17.89 6.51
C GLU A 77 -16.40 17.50 7.80
N LYS A 78 -17.40 16.63 7.70
CA LYS A 78 -18.24 16.20 8.82
C LYS A 78 -17.69 14.94 9.47
N ASP A 79 -17.80 14.89 10.80
CA ASP A 79 -17.57 13.68 11.57
C ASP A 79 -18.83 12.81 11.58
N GLU A 80 -18.67 11.54 11.27
CA GLU A 80 -19.67 10.49 11.30
C GLU A 80 -19.32 9.47 12.39
N LYS A 81 -20.34 8.99 13.09
CA LYS A 81 -20.22 7.93 14.10
C LYS A 81 -20.70 6.62 13.49
N ILE A 82 -19.77 5.70 13.25
CA ILE A 82 -20.07 4.41 12.63
C ILE A 82 -19.73 3.26 13.58
N THR A 83 -20.34 2.10 13.34
CA THR A 83 -20.05 0.90 14.13
C THR A 83 -18.63 0.39 13.85
N VAL A 84 -18.08 -0.41 14.76
CA VAL A 84 -16.78 -1.06 14.55
C VAL A 84 -16.78 -1.94 13.29
N SER A 85 -17.85 -2.71 13.08
CA SER A 85 -18.03 -3.53 11.87
C SER A 85 -17.96 -2.70 10.61
N GLU A 86 -18.71 -1.59 10.58
CA GLU A 86 -18.78 -0.72 9.41
C GLU A 86 -17.43 -0.04 9.14
N TYR A 87 -16.74 0.41 10.19
CA TYR A 87 -15.40 0.96 10.07
C TYR A 87 -14.42 -0.03 9.45
N ASP A 88 -14.36 -1.27 9.96
CA ASP A 88 -13.46 -2.31 9.46
C ASP A 88 -13.78 -2.68 7.99
N MET A 89 -15.06 -2.70 7.62
CA MET A 89 -15.50 -2.91 6.24
C MET A 89 -15.06 -1.78 5.31
N ARG A 90 -15.27 -0.51 5.69
CA ARG A 90 -14.84 0.66 4.92
C ARG A 90 -13.31 0.68 4.74
N GLN A 91 -12.56 0.38 5.81
CA GLN A 91 -11.10 0.26 5.74
C GLN A 91 -10.64 -0.87 4.80
N THR A 92 -11.32 -2.02 4.84
CA THR A 92 -11.01 -3.13 3.92
C THR A 92 -11.24 -2.72 2.46
N MET A 93 -12.34 -2.02 2.16
CA MET A 93 -12.63 -1.55 0.81
C MET A 93 -11.62 -0.50 0.32
N SER A 94 -11.18 0.40 1.21
CA SER A 94 -10.12 1.36 0.90
C SER A 94 -8.81 0.66 0.52
N GLU A 95 -8.42 -0.38 1.26
CA GLU A 95 -7.23 -1.18 0.94
C GLU A 95 -7.38 -1.98 -0.37
N VAL A 96 -8.57 -2.52 -0.66
CA VAL A 96 -8.87 -3.17 -1.96
C VAL A 96 -8.69 -2.19 -3.11
N GLN A 97 -9.28 -0.99 -3.03
CA GLN A 97 -9.13 0.04 -4.06
C GLN A 97 -7.67 0.41 -4.28
N LYS A 98 -6.93 0.61 -3.19
CA LYS A 98 -5.51 0.96 -3.21
C LYS A 98 -4.67 -0.11 -3.91
N ILE A 99 -4.88 -1.38 -3.56
CA ILE A 99 -4.16 -2.51 -4.17
C ILE A 99 -4.58 -2.71 -5.64
N ALA A 100 -5.86 -2.53 -5.96
CA ALA A 100 -6.37 -2.62 -7.33
C ALA A 100 -5.72 -1.60 -8.26
N ILE A 101 -5.63 -0.32 -7.84
CA ILE A 101 -4.98 0.70 -8.66
C ILE A 101 -3.48 0.42 -8.80
N GLY A 102 -2.79 0.03 -7.72
CA GLY A 102 -1.38 -0.35 -7.76
C GLY A 102 -1.11 -1.54 -8.69
N THR A 103 -2.00 -2.53 -8.68
CA THR A 103 -1.95 -3.71 -9.56
C THR A 103 -2.14 -3.31 -11.01
N ALA A 104 -3.15 -2.47 -11.31
CA ALA A 104 -3.41 -1.99 -12.66
C ALA A 104 -2.21 -1.23 -13.25
N ILE A 105 -1.61 -0.32 -12.47
CA ILE A 105 -0.41 0.43 -12.88
C ILE A 105 0.76 -0.52 -13.15
N THR A 106 0.97 -1.51 -12.28
CA THR A 106 2.07 -2.47 -12.39
C THR A 106 1.92 -3.37 -13.61
N ILE A 107 0.72 -3.89 -13.86
CA ILE A 107 0.40 -4.69 -15.05
C ILE A 107 0.58 -3.86 -16.32
N PHE A 108 0.10 -2.61 -16.33
CA PHE A 108 0.24 -1.72 -17.48
C PHE A 108 1.71 -1.49 -17.82
N ILE A 109 2.54 -1.19 -16.81
CA ILE A 109 3.94 -0.86 -17.03
C ILE A 109 4.74 -2.08 -17.49
N HIS A 110 4.46 -3.24 -16.94
CA HIS A 110 5.07 -4.47 -17.40
C HIS A 110 4.65 -4.84 -18.81
N SER A 111 3.36 -4.70 -19.14
CA SER A 111 2.87 -5.02 -20.47
C SER A 111 3.44 -4.09 -21.53
N LYS A 112 3.67 -2.81 -21.18
CA LYS A 112 4.17 -1.80 -22.12
C LYS A 112 5.70 -1.75 -22.24
N TRP A 113 6.43 -1.90 -21.13
CA TRP A 113 7.89 -1.74 -21.08
C TRP A 113 8.65 -2.99 -20.64
N GLY A 114 7.96 -4.10 -20.34
CA GLY A 114 8.64 -5.32 -19.88
C GLY A 114 9.29 -5.18 -18.50
N PHE A 115 8.97 -4.14 -17.73
CA PHE A 115 9.68 -3.87 -16.49
C PHE A 115 9.31 -4.90 -15.40
N PHE A 116 10.24 -5.80 -15.09
CA PHE A 116 10.05 -6.91 -14.13
C PHE A 116 10.13 -6.51 -12.65
N PRO A 117 11.04 -5.62 -12.21
CA PRO A 117 11.26 -5.40 -10.79
C PRO A 117 9.98 -5.04 -10.01
N PRO A 118 9.05 -4.21 -10.52
CA PRO A 118 7.80 -3.94 -9.82
C PRO A 118 6.93 -5.18 -9.60
N LEU A 119 6.81 -6.11 -10.56
CA LEU A 119 6.07 -7.35 -10.33
C LEU A 119 6.75 -8.20 -9.26
N PHE A 120 8.06 -8.39 -9.40
CA PHE A 120 8.79 -9.30 -8.55
C PHE A 120 8.81 -8.82 -7.09
N ILE A 121 9.09 -7.52 -6.89
CA ILE A 121 9.09 -6.91 -5.55
C ILE A 121 7.68 -6.94 -4.94
N GLN A 122 6.64 -6.66 -5.72
CA GLN A 122 5.25 -6.66 -5.22
C GLN A 122 4.75 -8.07 -4.86
N THR A 123 5.26 -9.11 -5.51
CA THR A 123 4.96 -10.52 -5.19
C THR A 123 5.28 -10.85 -3.73
N VAL A 124 6.31 -10.22 -3.15
CA VAL A 124 6.69 -10.45 -1.74
C VAL A 124 6.14 -9.36 -0.83
N THR A 125 6.27 -8.10 -1.25
CA THR A 125 5.98 -6.96 -0.39
C THR A 125 4.50 -6.73 -0.16
N GLN A 126 3.62 -7.01 -1.13
CA GLN A 126 2.18 -6.79 -0.93
C GLN A 126 1.57 -7.75 0.09
N PRO A 127 1.77 -9.08 0.02
CA PRO A 127 1.33 -9.99 1.07
C PRO A 127 1.88 -9.60 2.45
N TYR A 128 3.18 -9.31 2.53
CA TYR A 128 3.83 -8.90 3.78
C TYR A 128 3.19 -7.65 4.37
N ASN A 129 3.00 -6.60 3.57
CA ASN A 129 2.38 -5.34 4.01
C ASN A 129 0.93 -5.53 4.45
N LEU A 130 0.17 -6.42 3.78
CA LEU A 130 -1.18 -6.75 4.18
C LEU A 130 -1.21 -7.35 5.58
N PHE A 131 -0.37 -8.35 5.88
CA PHE A 131 -0.29 -8.95 7.23
C PHE A 131 0.23 -8.00 8.30
N GLN A 132 1.06 -7.01 7.92
CA GLN A 132 1.50 -5.98 8.85
C GLN A 132 0.46 -4.89 9.11
N SER A 133 -0.60 -4.82 8.30
CA SER A 133 -1.67 -3.85 8.47
C SER A 133 -2.41 -4.06 9.80
N PRO A 134 -2.85 -2.98 10.47
CA PRO A 134 -3.63 -3.10 11.70
C PRO A 134 -4.94 -3.86 11.46
N LEU A 135 -5.52 -3.71 10.27
CA LEU A 135 -6.72 -4.42 9.83
C LEU A 135 -6.52 -5.95 9.85
N ALA A 136 -5.43 -6.46 9.26
CA ALA A 136 -5.14 -7.89 9.29
C ALA A 136 -4.80 -8.38 10.71
N LYS A 137 -4.06 -7.58 11.48
CA LYS A 137 -3.70 -7.91 12.87
C LYS A 137 -4.93 -8.05 13.78
N VAL A 138 -5.89 -7.15 13.66
CA VAL A 138 -7.10 -7.18 14.49
C VAL A 138 -8.08 -8.24 13.97
N THR A 139 -8.34 -8.30 12.67
CA THR A 139 -9.40 -9.14 12.10
C THR A 139 -8.98 -10.60 11.86
N LEU A 140 -7.73 -10.86 11.42
CA LEU A 140 -7.24 -12.22 11.16
C LEU A 140 -6.45 -12.79 12.33
N LEU A 141 -5.54 -12.00 12.91
CA LEU A 141 -4.68 -12.47 14.01
C LEU A 141 -5.36 -12.35 15.39
N GLY A 142 -6.55 -11.75 15.46
CA GLY A 142 -7.32 -11.61 16.71
C GLY A 142 -6.63 -10.73 17.76
N GLN A 143 -5.72 -9.85 17.35
CA GLN A 143 -5.04 -8.95 18.28
C GLN A 143 -6.03 -7.92 18.82
N LYS A 144 -5.94 -7.63 20.12
CA LYS A 144 -6.81 -6.62 20.75
C LYS A 144 -6.54 -5.25 20.14
N ALA A 145 -7.61 -4.53 19.77
CA ALA A 145 -7.56 -3.18 19.21
C ALA A 145 -7.22 -2.13 20.27
N TRP A 146 -6.04 -2.24 20.89
CA TRP A 146 -5.54 -1.35 21.93
C TRP A 146 -4.14 -0.83 21.60
N GLY A 147 -3.72 0.26 22.24
CA GLY A 147 -2.46 0.94 21.92
C GLY A 147 -2.40 1.37 20.45
N GLU A 148 -1.39 0.90 19.72
CA GLU A 148 -1.18 1.20 18.30
C GLU A 148 -2.25 0.60 17.37
N LEU A 149 -2.98 -0.42 17.82
CA LEU A 149 -4.07 -1.07 17.06
C LEU A 149 -5.44 -0.49 17.38
N ARG A 150 -5.51 0.59 18.17
CA ARG A 150 -6.77 1.26 18.48
C ARG A 150 -7.36 1.93 17.24
N ARG A 151 -8.64 1.70 16.98
CA ARG A 151 -9.43 2.37 15.94
C ARG A 151 -9.72 3.83 16.35
N PRO A 152 -9.81 4.78 15.42
CA PRO A 152 -9.55 4.64 13.99
C PRO A 152 -8.04 4.53 13.71
N TRP A 153 -7.66 3.57 12.88
CA TRP A 153 -6.32 3.50 12.35
C TRP A 153 -6.09 4.69 11.43
N GLN A 154 -5.01 5.43 11.69
CA GLN A 154 -4.55 6.40 10.72
C GLN A 154 -4.25 5.65 9.44
N ASN A 155 -4.86 6.08 8.33
CA ASN A 155 -4.56 5.56 7.01
C ASN A 155 -3.13 6.03 6.67
N PRO A 156 -2.06 5.25 6.92
CA PRO A 156 -0.69 5.78 6.82
C PRO A 156 -0.30 6.02 5.35
N MET A 157 -1.24 5.75 4.44
CA MET A 157 -1.01 5.59 3.02
C MET A 157 -2.15 6.19 2.22
N ALA A 158 -2.38 7.50 2.38
CA ALA A 158 -3.08 8.27 1.35
C ALA A 158 -2.49 7.92 -0.03
N MET A 159 -3.32 7.90 -1.08
CA MET A 159 -2.96 7.50 -2.46
C MET A 159 -1.58 8.03 -2.92
N GLY A 160 -1.24 9.28 -2.55
CA GLY A 160 0.05 9.90 -2.84
C GLY A 160 1.26 9.19 -2.21
N THR A 161 1.13 8.61 -1.02
CA THR A 161 2.19 7.83 -0.36
C THR A 161 2.38 6.47 -1.03
N GLN A 162 1.32 5.86 -1.58
CA GLN A 162 1.46 4.66 -2.42
C GLN A 162 2.20 4.95 -3.70
N TRP A 163 1.84 6.04 -4.38
CA TRP A 163 2.55 6.50 -5.57
C TRP A 163 4.04 6.74 -5.28
N ASN A 164 4.35 7.32 -4.12
CA ASN A 164 5.75 7.51 -3.70
C ASN A 164 6.47 6.18 -3.46
N LYS A 165 5.86 5.22 -2.75
CA LYS A 165 6.47 3.89 -2.55
C LYS A 165 6.69 3.14 -3.86
N TRP A 166 5.76 3.30 -4.79
CA TRP A 166 5.88 2.73 -6.12
C TRP A 166 7.05 3.39 -6.89
N ASN A 167 7.16 4.72 -6.85
CA ASN A 167 8.32 5.43 -7.40
C ASN A 167 9.63 4.97 -6.76
N ASP A 168 9.69 4.85 -5.43
CA ASP A 168 10.87 4.39 -4.70
C ASP A 168 11.27 2.96 -5.11
N THR A 169 10.27 2.10 -5.37
CA THR A 169 10.49 0.74 -5.88
C THR A 169 11.13 0.75 -7.27
N ILE A 170 10.71 1.67 -8.15
CA ILE A 170 11.33 1.84 -9.47
C ILE A 170 12.74 2.40 -9.34
N GLN A 171 12.93 3.45 -8.52
CA GLN A 171 14.24 4.09 -8.36
C GLN A 171 15.27 3.11 -7.77
N SER A 172 14.88 2.36 -6.74
CA SER A 172 15.73 1.30 -6.18
C SER A 172 16.05 0.20 -7.19
N ALA A 173 15.14 -0.09 -8.13
CA ALA A 173 15.37 -1.06 -9.19
C ALA A 173 16.21 -0.53 -10.37
N LEU A 174 16.21 0.77 -10.64
CA LEU A 174 16.99 1.38 -11.70
C LEU A 174 18.41 1.79 -11.25
N GLY A 175 18.77 1.55 -9.99
CA GLY A 175 20.05 1.99 -9.42
C GLY A 175 20.21 3.52 -9.34
N GLY A 176 19.12 4.27 -9.53
CA GLY A 176 19.13 5.72 -9.49
C GLY A 176 19.11 6.23 -8.05
N GLU A 177 19.93 7.25 -7.76
CA GLU A 177 19.81 8.01 -6.52
C GLU A 177 18.35 8.44 -6.29
N PRO A 178 17.85 8.39 -5.05
CA PRO A 178 16.49 8.82 -4.77
C PRO A 178 16.35 10.28 -5.21
N VAL A 179 15.50 10.53 -6.21
CA VAL A 179 15.13 11.91 -6.56
C VAL A 179 14.55 12.52 -5.29
N VAL A 180 15.33 13.36 -4.61
CA VAL A 180 14.86 14.24 -3.55
C VAL A 180 13.88 15.19 -4.21
N ARG A 181 12.63 14.76 -4.33
CA ARG A 181 11.52 15.65 -4.68
C ARG A 181 11.33 16.52 -3.47
N GLN A 182 12.04 17.66 -3.48
CA GLN A 182 11.88 18.74 -2.53
C GLN A 182 10.40 18.89 -2.22
N SER A 183 10.03 18.65 -0.96
CA SER A 183 8.66 18.84 -0.53
C SER A 183 8.26 20.27 -0.91
N LYS A 184 7.23 20.42 -1.74
CA LYS A 184 6.64 21.73 -2.07
C LYS A 184 6.14 22.50 -0.83
N LYS A 185 6.26 21.92 0.37
CA LYS A 185 6.04 22.56 1.68
C LYS A 185 7.18 23.49 2.11
N ALA A 186 8.42 23.28 1.66
CA ALA A 186 9.56 24.15 2.01
C ALA A 186 9.56 25.45 1.20
N THR A 187 9.21 25.40 -0.10
CA THR A 187 9.23 26.57 -0.99
C THR A 187 8.14 27.58 -0.66
N LYS A 188 6.96 27.14 -0.17
CA LYS A 188 5.89 28.06 0.29
C LYS A 188 6.27 28.80 1.59
N LYS A 189 7.01 28.17 2.52
CA LYS A 189 7.47 28.85 3.75
C LYS A 189 8.57 29.89 3.49
N ALA A 190 9.40 29.70 2.46
CA ALA A 190 10.39 30.69 2.04
C ALA A 190 9.77 31.87 1.26
N ALA A 191 8.77 31.60 0.40
CA ALA A 191 8.10 32.66 -0.37
C ALA A 191 7.16 33.53 0.49
N GLY A 192 6.53 32.97 1.53
CA GLY A 192 5.67 33.73 2.44
C GLY A 192 6.41 34.70 3.36
N LYS A 193 7.67 34.37 3.74
CA LYS A 193 8.49 35.24 4.61
C LYS A 193 9.10 36.44 3.89
N ARG A 194 9.10 36.46 2.55
CA ARG A 194 9.72 37.52 1.74
C ARG A 194 8.72 38.57 1.23
N LYS A 195 7.41 38.37 1.47
CA LYS A 195 6.34 39.36 1.23
C LYS A 195 5.87 40.11 2.49
N SER A 196 6.56 39.90 3.61
CA SER A 196 6.34 40.60 4.88
C SER A 196 7.62 41.33 5.26
N LYS A 197 8.02 42.30 4.46
CA LYS A 197 8.93 43.36 4.86
C LYS A 197 8.68 44.59 4.00
#